data_AF-A0A6V7ULN5-F1
#
_entry.id   AF-A0A6V7ULN5-F1
#
_cell.length_a   1.000
_cell.length_b   1.000
_cell.length_c   1.000
_cell.angle_alpha   90.00
_cell.angle_beta   90.00
_cell.angle_gamma   90.00
#
_symmetry.space_group_name_H-M   'P 1'
#
loop_
_entity.id
_entity.type
_entity.pdbx_description
1 polymer ?
#
loop_
_entity_poly.entity_id
_entity_poly.type
_entity_poly.pdbx_seq_one_letter_code
_entity_poly.pdbx_strand_id
1 'polypeptide(L)'
;MDQLDPLCLALFYFRINRIEDAHKECTRLLEKNSLDQAAWSLKLSCFSEEVYVDELENEEAGLADTFMDLGTAVATAARPGTSLYRPLTGTAGGPSPAVRPRTASGRPLSGMQRPESRLKTGSMEQMLRTSRTSKTARPVSASTARQARLGTASMLSKSENAFINLARLNVAKYARDKTVNRSLFDYVFLHEADMRTSQQIATIAQRNSNDEEQDWFWPNQLGKCYYRMGMIRDAENQFLLSLQRCPMVETFVLLGKCYRRLDQPLSCVERLRNGLEQFPNEPTLMTNLARIYEA
;
A
#
# COMPACT_ATOMS: atom_id res chain seq x y z
N MET A 1 10.20 35.98 -13.36
CA MET A 1 10.22 34.54 -13.69
C MET A 1 10.02 34.27 -15.18
N ASP A 2 9.72 35.28 -16.01
CA ASP A 2 9.43 35.14 -17.46
C ASP A 2 10.63 34.75 -18.35
N GLN A 3 11.80 34.50 -17.76
CA GLN A 3 13.02 34.05 -18.47
C GLN A 3 13.38 32.59 -18.17
N LEU A 4 12.66 31.89 -17.28
CA LEU A 4 12.99 30.51 -16.95
C LEU A 4 12.36 29.55 -17.97
N ASP A 5 13.11 28.53 -18.37
CA ASP A 5 12.61 27.46 -19.23
C ASP A 5 11.34 26.82 -18.62
N PRO A 6 10.25 26.63 -19.39
CA PRO A 6 8.99 26.11 -18.86
C PRO A 6 9.10 24.74 -18.17
N LEU A 7 9.97 23.84 -18.65
CA LEU A 7 10.15 22.53 -18.01
C LEU A 7 10.86 22.70 -16.66
N CYS A 8 11.89 23.53 -16.60
CA CYS A 8 12.56 23.89 -15.35
C CYS A 8 11.59 24.53 -14.34
N LEU A 9 10.69 25.41 -14.81
CA LEU A 9 9.65 26.00 -13.97
C LEU A 9 8.66 24.96 -13.44
N ALA A 10 8.20 24.02 -14.28
CA ALA A 10 7.32 22.94 -13.86
C ALA A 10 7.98 22.03 -12.81
N LEU A 11 9.26 21.68 -13.00
CA LEU A 11 10.05 20.93 -12.01
C LEU A 11 10.19 21.68 -10.68
N PHE A 12 10.39 23.00 -10.75
CA PHE A 12 10.45 23.84 -9.57
C PHE A 12 9.12 23.82 -8.81
N TYR A 13 7.99 23.98 -9.50
CA TYR A 13 6.65 23.87 -8.91
C TYR A 13 6.40 22.51 -8.26
N PHE A 14 6.77 21.43 -8.94
CA PHE A 14 6.66 20.07 -8.40
C PHE A 14 7.49 19.92 -7.11
N ARG A 15 8.73 20.40 -7.11
CA ARG A 15 9.62 20.33 -5.94
C ARG A 15 9.08 21.09 -4.72
N ILE A 16 8.39 22.22 -4.92
CA ILE A 16 7.77 22.99 -3.82
C ILE A 16 6.35 22.52 -3.48
N ASN A 17 5.94 21.35 -3.97
CA ASN A 17 4.62 20.76 -3.76
C ASN A 17 3.45 21.63 -4.29
N ARG A 18 3.70 22.46 -5.31
CA ARG A 18 2.64 23.17 -6.06
C ARG A 18 2.24 22.33 -7.27
N ILE A 19 1.58 21.21 -6.99
CA ILE A 19 1.30 20.16 -7.99
C ILE A 19 0.34 20.64 -9.09
N GLU A 20 -0.70 21.40 -8.74
CA GLU A 20 -1.66 21.93 -9.72
C GLU A 20 -1.00 22.85 -10.78
N ASP A 21 -0.03 23.67 -10.35
CA ASP A 21 0.66 24.60 -11.24
C ASP A 21 1.68 23.88 -12.12
N ALA A 22 2.39 22.89 -11.56
CA ALA A 22 3.24 21.98 -12.34
C ALA A 22 2.41 21.24 -13.40
N HIS A 23 1.23 20.74 -13.03
CA HIS A 23 0.33 20.05 -13.94
C HIS A 23 -0.15 20.94 -15.10
N LYS A 24 -0.51 22.21 -14.82
CA LYS A 24 -0.89 23.20 -15.85
C LYS A 24 0.27 23.48 -16.81
N GLU A 25 1.48 23.71 -16.29
CA GLU A 25 2.66 23.96 -17.13
C GLU A 25 3.05 22.76 -17.98
N CYS A 26 3.01 21.54 -17.41
CA CYS A 26 3.21 20.31 -18.18
C CYS A 26 2.16 20.13 -19.29
N THR A 27 0.91 20.49 -19.03
CA THR A 27 -0.15 20.44 -20.05
C THR A 27 0.16 21.40 -21.20
N ARG A 28 0.54 22.64 -20.89
CA ARG A 28 0.95 23.66 -21.87
C ARG A 28 2.16 23.21 -22.69
N LEU A 29 3.11 22.50 -22.07
CA LEU A 29 4.28 21.93 -22.75
C LEU A 29 3.89 20.81 -23.72
N LEU A 30 3.03 19.89 -23.30
CA LEU A 30 2.58 18.75 -24.11
C LEU A 30 1.68 19.17 -25.28
N GLU A 31 0.90 20.23 -25.12
CA GLU A 31 0.13 20.84 -26.23
C GLU A 31 1.04 21.42 -27.31
N LYS A 32 2.19 21.98 -26.94
CA LYS A 32 3.19 22.50 -27.88
C LYS A 32 4.04 21.38 -28.51
N ASN A 33 4.44 20.40 -27.71
CA ASN A 33 5.25 19.26 -28.13
C ASN A 33 4.71 17.97 -27.52
N SER A 34 3.97 17.20 -28.32
CA SER A 34 3.36 15.95 -27.89
C SER A 34 4.36 14.80 -27.66
N LEU A 35 5.61 14.94 -28.07
CA LEU A 35 6.64 13.91 -27.99
C LEU A 35 7.60 14.11 -26.81
N ASP A 36 7.42 15.16 -26.01
CA ASP A 36 8.27 15.45 -24.86
C ASP A 36 8.04 14.45 -23.72
N GLN A 37 8.95 13.48 -23.59
CA GLN A 37 8.89 12.45 -22.56
C GLN A 37 9.12 12.99 -21.15
N ALA A 38 9.87 14.09 -20.99
CA ALA A 38 10.17 14.65 -19.67
C ALA A 38 8.96 15.40 -19.11
N ALA A 39 8.29 16.21 -19.94
CA ALA A 39 7.01 16.82 -19.56
C ALA A 39 5.94 15.75 -19.29
N TRP A 40 5.95 14.65 -20.06
CA TRP A 40 5.02 13.53 -19.87
C TRP A 40 5.25 12.78 -18.55
N SER A 41 6.50 12.43 -18.24
CA SER A 41 6.84 11.74 -16.98
C SER A 41 6.61 12.62 -15.75
N LEU A 42 6.91 13.92 -15.83
CA LEU A 42 6.62 14.85 -14.75
C LEU A 42 5.12 14.99 -14.51
N LYS A 43 4.31 15.03 -15.58
CA LYS A 43 2.85 15.07 -15.46
C LYS A 43 2.28 13.80 -14.84
N LEU A 44 2.80 12.62 -15.21
CA LEU A 44 2.48 11.35 -14.56
C LEU A 44 2.76 11.40 -13.06
N SER A 45 3.93 11.92 -12.68
CA SER A 45 4.32 12.08 -11.27
C SER A 45 3.42 13.07 -10.53
N CYS A 46 2.96 14.15 -11.17
CA CYS A 46 1.99 15.06 -10.56
C CYS A 46 0.69 14.33 -10.20
N PHE A 47 0.14 13.55 -11.13
CA PHE A 47 -1.08 12.76 -10.86
C PHE A 47 -0.90 11.76 -9.72
N SER A 48 0.27 11.10 -9.63
CA SER A 48 0.52 10.17 -8.53
C SER A 48 0.64 10.87 -7.17
N GLU A 49 1.27 12.05 -7.12
CA GLU A 49 1.43 12.82 -5.89
C GLU A 49 0.11 13.41 -5.37
N GLU A 50 -0.79 13.84 -6.26
CA GLU A 50 -2.13 14.36 -5.88
C GLU A 50 -2.94 13.36 -5.05
N VAL A 51 -2.79 12.06 -5.34
CA VAL A 51 -3.53 10.97 -4.69
C VAL A 51 -2.65 10.10 -3.81
N TYR A 52 -1.38 10.47 -3.60
CA TYR A 52 -0.42 9.64 -2.91
C TYR A 52 -0.87 9.35 -1.48
N VAL A 53 -0.88 8.07 -1.14
CA VAL A 53 -1.10 7.59 0.22
C VAL A 53 -0.09 6.48 0.48
N ASP A 54 0.65 6.61 1.57
CA ASP A 54 1.67 5.63 1.95
C ASP A 54 1.05 4.23 2.12
N GLU A 55 1.60 3.27 1.38
CA GLU A 55 1.15 1.89 1.37
C GLU A 55 1.36 1.19 2.72
N LEU A 56 2.29 1.67 3.55
CA LEU A 56 2.52 1.15 4.90
C LEU A 56 1.29 1.32 5.81
N GLU A 57 0.56 2.42 5.68
CA GLU A 57 -0.65 2.71 6.49
C GLU A 57 -1.96 2.50 5.73
N ASN A 58 -1.88 2.23 4.42
CA ASN A 58 -3.02 2.06 3.52
C ASN A 58 -3.66 0.65 3.56
N GLU A 59 -3.78 0.02 4.73
CA GLU A 59 -4.38 -1.30 4.83
C GLU A 59 -5.86 -1.22 5.21
N GLU A 60 -6.76 -1.49 4.27
CA GLU A 60 -8.19 -1.73 4.52
C GLU A 60 -8.52 -3.19 4.15
N ALA A 61 -9.33 -3.88 4.96
CA ALA A 61 -9.80 -5.23 4.66
C ALA A 61 -11.32 -5.20 4.61
N GLY A 62 -11.86 -5.65 3.48
CA GLY A 62 -13.29 -5.78 3.31
C GLY A 62 -13.87 -6.96 4.09
N LEU A 63 -15.19 -7.11 4.02
CA LEU A 63 -15.88 -8.26 4.57
C LEU A 63 -15.44 -9.57 3.89
N ALA A 64 -15.27 -9.56 2.57
CA ALA A 64 -14.82 -10.71 1.80
C ALA A 64 -13.41 -11.14 2.25
N ASP A 65 -12.47 -10.20 2.33
CA ASP A 65 -11.10 -10.47 2.80
C ASP A 65 -11.09 -11.00 4.24
N THR A 66 -12.03 -10.55 5.09
CA THR A 66 -12.07 -10.95 6.50
C THR A 66 -12.66 -12.35 6.69
N PHE A 67 -13.68 -12.74 5.93
CA PHE A 67 -14.45 -13.98 6.17
C PHE A 67 -14.34 -15.04 5.07
N MET A 68 -14.14 -14.65 3.82
CA MET A 68 -14.10 -15.57 2.68
C MET A 68 -12.68 -16.00 2.34
N ASP A 69 -11.67 -15.21 2.71
CA ASP A 69 -10.26 -15.58 2.58
C ASP A 69 -9.82 -16.54 3.70
N LEU A 70 -10.40 -17.74 3.70
CA LEU A 70 -10.15 -18.78 4.71
C LEU A 70 -8.83 -19.53 4.52
N GLY A 71 -8.13 -19.30 3.40
CA GLY A 71 -6.91 -20.03 3.02
C GLY A 71 -5.59 -19.38 3.47
N THR A 72 -5.62 -18.16 4.01
CA THR A 72 -4.41 -17.42 4.39
C THR A 72 -3.83 -17.84 5.74
N ALA A 73 -4.67 -18.20 6.71
CA ALA A 73 -4.22 -18.68 8.02
C ALA A 73 -3.98 -20.20 7.99
N VAL A 74 -2.76 -20.63 8.30
CA VAL A 74 -2.36 -22.05 8.27
C VAL A 74 -3.02 -22.86 9.40
N ALA A 75 -3.25 -22.24 10.55
CA ALA A 75 -3.80 -22.91 11.74
C ALA A 75 -5.24 -22.47 12.01
N THR A 76 -6.18 -23.41 12.01
CA THR A 76 -7.59 -23.16 12.34
C THR A 76 -7.85 -23.05 13.84
N ALA A 77 -7.04 -23.70 14.66
CA ALA A 77 -7.13 -23.71 16.12
C ALA A 77 -5.79 -23.36 16.78
N ALA A 78 -5.29 -22.15 16.53
CA ALA A 78 -4.04 -21.67 17.10
C ALA A 78 -4.05 -21.64 18.64
N ARG A 79 -2.87 -21.87 19.23
CA ARG A 79 -2.65 -21.72 20.67
C ARG A 79 -2.92 -20.26 21.07
N PRO A 80 -3.55 -19.99 22.24
CA PRO A 80 -3.71 -18.62 22.70
C PRO A 80 -2.37 -17.88 22.75
N GLY A 81 -2.32 -16.69 22.15
CA GLY A 81 -1.10 -15.89 22.05
C GLY A 81 -0.22 -16.14 20.83
N THR A 82 -0.54 -17.11 19.98
CA THR A 82 0.20 -17.35 18.72
C THR A 82 -0.58 -16.94 17.48
N SER A 83 -1.73 -16.27 17.65
CA SER A 83 -2.62 -15.78 16.59
C SER A 83 -3.22 -14.43 17.01
N LEU A 84 -3.40 -13.52 16.04
CA LEU A 84 -4.02 -12.20 16.23
C LEU A 84 -5.54 -12.31 16.48
N TYR A 85 -6.14 -13.43 16.06
CA TYR A 85 -7.56 -13.72 16.27
C TYR A 85 -7.85 -14.39 17.62
N ARG A 86 -6.82 -14.92 18.28
CA ARG A 86 -6.93 -15.50 19.63
C ARG A 86 -5.89 -14.90 20.60
N PRO A 87 -5.97 -13.58 20.86
CA PRO A 87 -5.02 -12.91 21.74
C PRO A 87 -5.22 -13.34 23.20
N LEU A 88 -4.16 -13.30 23.99
CA LEU A 88 -4.17 -13.55 25.45
C LEU A 88 -4.81 -12.41 26.27
N THR A 89 -5.50 -11.46 25.64
CA THR A 89 -6.01 -10.23 26.28
C THR A 89 -7.08 -10.47 27.35
N GLY A 90 -7.63 -11.69 27.45
CA GLY A 90 -8.47 -12.11 28.57
C GLY A 90 -7.70 -12.50 29.84
N THR A 91 -6.41 -12.83 29.74
CA THR A 91 -5.59 -13.36 30.85
C THR A 91 -4.41 -12.47 31.24
N ALA A 92 -4.05 -11.47 30.42
CA ALA A 92 -2.90 -10.60 30.66
C ALA A 92 -3.30 -9.19 31.13
N GLY A 93 -3.51 -9.03 32.45
CA GLY A 93 -3.20 -7.80 33.23
C GLY A 93 -3.75 -6.43 32.79
N GLY A 94 -4.65 -6.34 31.82
CA GLY A 94 -5.19 -5.07 31.33
C GLY A 94 -6.21 -4.43 32.28
N PRO A 95 -6.46 -3.11 32.15
CA PRO A 95 -7.46 -2.43 32.96
C PRO A 95 -8.84 -3.08 32.79
N SER A 96 -9.56 -3.22 33.90
CA SER A 96 -10.89 -3.81 33.92
C SER A 96 -11.88 -2.95 33.11
N PRO A 97 -13.00 -3.53 32.63
CA PRO A 97 -14.05 -2.75 31.95
C PRO A 97 -14.60 -1.60 32.80
N ALA A 98 -14.49 -1.68 34.13
CA ALA A 98 -14.89 -0.62 35.04
C ALA A 98 -13.96 0.61 34.97
N VAL A 99 -12.71 0.44 34.55
CA VAL A 99 -11.72 1.51 34.45
C VAL A 99 -11.57 2.01 33.02
N ARG A 100 -11.54 1.10 32.03
CA ARG A 100 -11.35 1.46 30.61
C ARG A 100 -12.53 0.97 29.77
N PRO A 101 -13.22 1.86 29.04
CA PRO A 101 -14.30 1.45 28.15
C PRO A 101 -13.77 0.51 27.06
N ARG A 102 -14.64 -0.39 26.61
CA ARG A 102 -14.33 -1.42 25.62
C ARG A 102 -15.14 -1.22 24.36
N THR A 103 -14.59 -1.64 23.23
CA THR A 103 -15.36 -1.78 21.99
C THR A 103 -16.39 -2.90 22.12
N ALA A 104 -17.34 -2.98 21.18
CA ALA A 104 -18.37 -4.02 21.15
C ALA A 104 -17.81 -5.46 21.12
N SER A 105 -16.52 -5.64 20.78
CA SER A 105 -15.83 -6.93 20.77
C SER A 105 -15.12 -7.28 22.09
N GLY A 106 -15.19 -6.41 23.10
CA GLY A 106 -14.56 -6.63 24.40
C GLY A 106 -13.08 -6.23 24.48
N ARG A 107 -12.48 -5.70 23.40
CA ARG A 107 -11.14 -5.09 23.47
C ARG A 107 -11.22 -3.69 24.08
N PRO A 108 -10.30 -3.30 24.99
CA PRO A 108 -10.21 -1.93 25.48
C PRO A 108 -10.05 -0.93 24.32
N LEU A 109 -10.68 0.25 24.43
CA LEU A 109 -10.52 1.31 23.43
C LEU A 109 -9.05 1.73 23.30
N SER A 110 -8.44 1.59 22.13
CA SER A 110 -7.08 2.08 21.85
C SER A 110 -7.04 3.61 21.79
N GLY A 111 -5.89 4.21 22.10
CA GLY A 111 -5.69 5.66 22.03
C GLY A 111 -5.41 6.20 20.64
N MET A 112 -5.14 5.32 19.66
CA MET A 112 -4.81 5.71 18.28
C MET A 112 -5.64 4.90 17.28
N GLN A 113 -6.50 5.58 16.52
CA GLN A 113 -7.30 4.98 15.46
C GLN A 113 -6.49 4.93 14.16
N ARG A 114 -6.29 3.73 13.61
CA ARG A 114 -5.56 3.51 12.36
C ARG A 114 -6.51 2.90 11.31
N PRO A 115 -6.35 3.17 10.00
CA PRO A 115 -7.16 2.53 8.96
C PRO A 115 -7.15 0.99 9.06
N GLU A 116 -6.02 0.47 9.51
CA GLU A 116 -5.70 -0.93 9.67
C GLU A 116 -6.25 -1.55 10.98
N SER A 117 -6.71 -0.74 11.94
CA SER A 117 -7.30 -1.22 13.19
C SER A 117 -8.54 -2.08 12.90
N ARG A 118 -8.40 -3.39 13.14
CA ARG A 118 -9.40 -4.42 12.80
C ARG A 118 -9.66 -5.38 13.94
N LEU A 119 -10.89 -5.89 13.94
CA LEU A 119 -11.40 -6.88 14.90
C LEU A 119 -12.26 -7.90 14.17
N LYS A 120 -11.74 -9.12 13.95
CA LYS A 120 -12.54 -10.23 13.43
C LYS A 120 -13.23 -10.94 14.60
N THR A 121 -14.53 -10.72 14.74
CA THR A 121 -15.37 -11.42 15.72
C THR A 121 -16.71 -11.81 15.11
N GLY A 122 -17.22 -12.99 15.46
CA GLY A 122 -18.55 -13.45 15.06
C GLY A 122 -18.66 -13.90 13.60
N SER A 123 -19.88 -13.96 13.09
CA SER A 123 -20.19 -14.34 11.71
C SER A 123 -20.27 -13.13 10.78
N MET A 124 -20.20 -13.40 9.47
CA MET A 124 -20.46 -12.41 8.42
C MET A 124 -21.84 -11.73 8.58
N GLU A 125 -22.87 -12.51 8.90
CA GLU A 125 -24.23 -12.01 9.15
C GLU A 125 -24.27 -11.02 10.34
N GLN A 126 -23.57 -11.33 11.42
CA GLN A 126 -23.46 -10.42 12.57
C GLN A 126 -22.76 -9.12 12.18
N MET A 127 -21.77 -9.15 11.29
CA MET A 127 -21.13 -7.93 10.79
C MET A 127 -22.05 -7.09 9.91
N LEU A 128 -22.94 -7.71 9.12
CA LEU A 128 -23.93 -6.98 8.33
C LEU A 128 -25.02 -6.32 9.19
N ARG A 129 -25.38 -6.93 10.32
CA ARG A 129 -26.39 -6.41 11.26
C ARG A 129 -25.85 -5.37 12.25
N THR A 130 -24.53 -5.17 12.31
CA THR A 130 -23.89 -4.21 13.22
C THR A 130 -23.49 -2.93 12.47
N SER A 131 -23.21 -1.87 13.22
CA SER A 131 -22.76 -0.60 12.62
C SER A 131 -21.52 -0.82 11.76
N ARG A 132 -21.48 -0.20 10.56
CA ARG A 132 -20.39 -0.39 9.59
C ARG A 132 -19.01 0.07 10.09
N THR A 133 -18.95 0.81 11.19
CA THR A 133 -17.70 1.32 11.81
C THR A 133 -17.42 0.68 13.17
N SER A 134 -18.17 -0.33 13.60
CA SER A 134 -17.99 -0.89 14.94
C SER A 134 -16.71 -1.71 15.11
N LYS A 135 -16.17 -2.26 14.02
CA LYS A 135 -15.02 -3.20 14.02
C LYS A 135 -13.85 -2.73 13.15
N THR A 136 -14.04 -1.65 12.41
CA THR A 136 -13.07 -1.06 11.48
C THR A 136 -13.08 0.44 11.67
N ALA A 137 -11.92 1.08 11.51
CA ALA A 137 -11.82 2.54 11.64
C ALA A 137 -12.63 3.33 10.59
N ARG A 138 -13.06 2.65 9.52
CA ARG A 138 -13.82 3.21 8.39
C ARG A 138 -15.04 2.34 8.09
N PRO A 139 -16.06 2.87 7.41
CA PRO A 139 -17.25 2.10 7.07
C PRO A 139 -16.90 0.89 6.21
N VAL A 140 -17.15 -0.31 6.74
CA VAL A 140 -16.84 -1.57 6.07
C VAL A 140 -17.62 -1.73 4.76
N SER A 141 -16.97 -2.33 3.77
CA SER A 141 -17.49 -2.63 2.44
C SER A 141 -17.33 -4.12 2.11
N ALA A 142 -18.00 -4.59 1.05
CA ALA A 142 -17.95 -5.99 0.63
C ALA A 142 -16.52 -6.43 0.26
N SER A 143 -15.86 -5.67 -0.62
CA SER A 143 -14.42 -5.76 -0.93
C SER A 143 -13.74 -4.47 -0.52
N THR A 144 -12.41 -4.45 -0.43
CA THR A 144 -11.60 -3.29 -0.05
C THR A 144 -11.97 -2.04 -0.88
N ALA A 145 -12.82 -1.17 -0.30
CA ALA A 145 -13.53 -0.13 -1.06
C ALA A 145 -12.64 1.03 -1.48
N ARG A 146 -11.53 1.30 -0.78
CA ARG A 146 -10.63 2.39 -1.16
C ARG A 146 -10.03 2.18 -2.54
N GLN A 147 -9.67 0.96 -2.93
CA GLN A 147 -9.10 0.68 -4.25
C GLN A 147 -10.15 0.85 -5.36
N ALA A 148 -11.36 0.34 -5.14
CA ALA A 148 -12.48 0.55 -6.06
C ALA A 148 -12.87 2.05 -6.16
N ARG A 149 -12.83 2.79 -5.05
CA ARG A 149 -13.15 4.23 -5.00
C ARG A 149 -12.06 5.12 -5.56
N LEU A 150 -10.77 4.76 -5.44
CA LEU A 150 -9.68 5.45 -6.13
C LEU A 150 -9.82 5.27 -7.65
N GLY A 151 -10.04 4.03 -8.12
CA GLY A 151 -10.32 3.77 -9.54
C GLY A 151 -11.60 4.48 -10.03
N THR A 152 -12.63 4.61 -9.19
CA THR A 152 -13.86 5.35 -9.54
C THR A 152 -13.68 6.87 -9.43
N ALA A 153 -12.80 7.37 -8.56
CA ALA A 153 -12.46 8.79 -8.48
C ALA A 153 -11.72 9.24 -9.75
N SER A 154 -10.80 8.42 -10.28
CA SER A 154 -10.24 8.61 -11.63
C SER A 154 -11.33 8.60 -12.72
N MET A 155 -12.38 7.78 -12.56
CA MET A 155 -13.53 7.81 -13.48
C MET A 155 -14.45 9.02 -13.30
N LEU A 156 -14.58 9.58 -12.10
CA LEU A 156 -15.40 10.76 -11.80
C LEU A 156 -14.67 12.06 -12.14
N SER A 157 -13.34 12.08 -12.05
CA SER A 157 -12.50 13.15 -12.56
C SER A 157 -12.32 13.11 -14.09
N LYS A 158 -13.01 12.21 -14.80
CA LYS A 158 -13.18 12.27 -16.26
C LYS A 158 -14.05 13.47 -16.66
N SER A 159 -13.53 14.67 -16.50
CA SER A 159 -13.92 15.81 -17.33
C SER A 159 -13.33 15.58 -18.73
N GLU A 160 -14.12 14.94 -19.60
CA GLU A 160 -13.97 14.77 -21.06
C GLU A 160 -12.66 14.19 -21.66
N ASN A 161 -11.50 14.13 -20.97
CA ASN A 161 -10.29 13.56 -21.55
C ASN A 161 -9.37 12.91 -20.50
N ALA A 162 -9.41 11.59 -20.39
CA ALA A 162 -8.45 10.83 -19.57
C ALA A 162 -7.04 11.04 -20.12
N PHE A 163 -6.07 11.37 -19.26
CA PHE A 163 -4.71 11.72 -19.71
C PHE A 163 -4.07 10.62 -20.55
N ILE A 164 -4.19 9.36 -20.11
CA ILE A 164 -3.68 8.19 -20.83
C ILE A 164 -4.74 7.10 -20.87
N ASN A 165 -4.94 6.50 -22.05
CA ASN A 165 -5.72 5.29 -22.18
C ASN A 165 -4.80 4.07 -22.12
N LEU A 166 -4.82 3.36 -20.98
CA LEU A 166 -3.98 2.18 -20.74
C LEU A 166 -4.20 1.06 -21.77
N ALA A 167 -5.41 0.90 -22.30
CA ALA A 167 -5.71 -0.15 -23.29
C ALA A 167 -5.03 0.11 -24.65
N ARG A 168 -4.70 1.36 -24.97
CA ARG A 168 -4.01 1.74 -26.22
C ARG A 168 -2.50 1.90 -26.02
N LEU A 169 -2.03 1.94 -24.77
CA LEU A 169 -0.63 2.13 -24.44
C LEU A 169 0.16 0.82 -24.64
N ASN A 170 1.28 0.88 -25.35
CA ASN A 170 2.20 -0.25 -25.41
C ASN A 170 3.01 -0.34 -24.11
N VAL A 171 2.46 -1.04 -23.13
CA VAL A 171 3.05 -1.25 -21.80
C VAL A 171 4.46 -1.84 -21.90
N ALA A 172 4.69 -2.78 -22.82
CA ALA A 172 5.98 -3.45 -22.95
C ALA A 172 7.10 -2.50 -23.41
N LYS A 173 6.78 -1.48 -24.23
CA LYS A 173 7.75 -0.47 -24.65
C LYS A 173 8.15 0.43 -23.47
N TYR A 174 7.17 1.01 -22.78
CA TYR A 174 7.44 1.97 -21.71
C TYR A 174 7.97 1.34 -20.43
N ALA A 175 7.61 0.09 -20.13
CA ALA A 175 8.16 -0.63 -18.98
C ALA A 175 9.66 -0.93 -19.12
N ARG A 176 10.15 -1.08 -20.36
CA ARG A 176 11.59 -1.25 -20.63
C ARG A 176 12.38 0.05 -20.50
N ASP A 177 11.75 1.19 -20.69
CA ASP A 177 12.41 2.48 -20.61
C ASP A 177 12.62 2.91 -19.15
N LYS A 178 13.88 2.88 -18.70
CA LYS A 178 14.27 3.20 -17.31
C LYS A 178 13.95 4.65 -16.91
N THR A 179 13.79 5.55 -17.87
CA THR A 179 13.54 6.97 -17.59
C THR A 179 12.09 7.24 -17.22
N VAL A 180 11.15 6.45 -17.77
CA VAL A 180 9.71 6.69 -17.63
C VAL A 180 8.99 5.59 -16.85
N ASN A 181 9.52 4.37 -16.82
CA ASN A 181 8.84 3.21 -16.22
C ASN A 181 8.42 3.43 -14.76
N ARG A 182 9.21 4.15 -13.94
CA ARG A 182 8.87 4.46 -12.55
C ARG A 182 7.66 5.39 -12.45
N SER A 183 7.70 6.55 -13.10
CA SER A 183 6.56 7.49 -13.11
C SER A 183 5.31 6.85 -13.70
N LEU A 184 5.44 6.01 -14.73
CA LEU A 184 4.31 5.29 -15.30
C LEU A 184 3.75 4.25 -14.32
N PHE A 185 4.62 3.48 -13.65
CA PHE A 185 4.19 2.53 -12.64
C PHE A 185 3.42 3.22 -11.51
N ASP A 186 3.95 4.33 -10.97
CA ASP A 186 3.35 5.07 -9.87
C ASP A 186 1.97 5.62 -10.26
N TYR A 187 1.83 6.19 -11.47
CA TYR A 187 0.55 6.62 -11.99
C TYR A 187 -0.47 5.47 -12.09
N VAL A 188 -0.09 4.33 -12.68
CA VAL A 188 -1.02 3.21 -12.84
C VAL A 188 -1.39 2.59 -11.49
N PHE A 189 -0.42 2.51 -10.57
CA PHE A 189 -0.60 1.89 -9.25
C PHE A 189 -1.39 2.76 -8.27
N LEU A 190 -1.15 4.07 -8.26
CA LEU A 190 -1.75 5.01 -7.31
C LEU A 190 -3.00 5.68 -7.86
N HIS A 191 -2.95 6.21 -9.09
CA HIS A 191 -4.04 7.01 -9.68
C HIS A 191 -5.09 6.15 -10.37
N GLU A 192 -4.69 5.29 -11.32
CA GLU A 192 -5.65 4.41 -12.03
C GLU A 192 -6.08 3.21 -11.19
N ALA A 193 -5.25 2.80 -10.22
CA ALA A 193 -5.44 1.62 -9.38
C ALA A 193 -5.67 0.32 -10.18
N ASP A 194 -5.05 0.19 -11.38
CA ASP A 194 -5.07 -1.03 -12.19
C ASP A 194 -3.90 -1.95 -11.83
N MET A 195 -4.11 -2.79 -10.81
CA MET A 195 -3.09 -3.70 -10.29
C MET A 195 -2.54 -4.68 -11.34
N ARG A 196 -3.31 -5.08 -12.36
CA ARG A 196 -2.84 -6.05 -13.37
C ARG A 196 -1.83 -5.41 -14.31
N THR A 197 -2.15 -4.22 -14.82
CA THR A 197 -1.22 -3.45 -15.65
C THR A 197 0.01 -3.03 -14.84
N SER A 198 -0.15 -2.60 -13.59
CA SER A 198 0.99 -2.31 -12.69
C SER A 198 1.91 -3.52 -12.50
N GLN A 199 1.35 -4.72 -12.27
CA GLN A 199 2.14 -5.95 -12.15
C GLN A 199 2.90 -6.25 -13.45
N GLN A 200 2.27 -6.08 -14.60
CA GLN A 200 2.91 -6.30 -15.90
C GLN A 200 4.09 -5.33 -16.11
N ILE A 201 3.91 -4.04 -15.78
CA ILE A 201 4.99 -3.03 -15.84
C ILE A 201 6.15 -3.46 -14.95
N ALA A 202 5.88 -3.75 -13.67
CA ALA A 202 6.91 -4.11 -12.70
C ALA A 202 7.65 -5.39 -13.11
N THR A 203 6.95 -6.39 -13.63
CA THR A 203 7.56 -7.65 -14.10
C THR A 203 8.49 -7.42 -15.30
N ILE A 204 8.07 -6.60 -16.28
CA ILE A 204 8.89 -6.29 -17.45
C ILE A 204 10.10 -5.44 -17.04
N ALA A 205 9.90 -4.47 -16.15
CA ALA A 205 10.97 -3.62 -15.65
C ALA A 205 12.01 -4.41 -14.83
N GLN A 206 11.56 -5.35 -13.97
CA GLN A 206 12.45 -6.26 -13.22
C GLN A 206 13.23 -7.22 -14.13
N ARG A 207 12.65 -7.66 -15.24
CA ARG A 207 13.38 -8.49 -16.23
C ARG A 207 14.39 -7.69 -17.05
N ASN A 208 14.19 -6.37 -17.15
CA ASN A 208 15.08 -5.48 -17.88
C ASN A 208 16.10 -4.76 -16.97
N SER A 209 15.98 -4.88 -15.65
CA SER A 209 17.03 -4.45 -14.73
C SER A 209 18.22 -5.38 -14.90
N ASN A 210 19.41 -4.81 -15.04
CA ASN A 210 20.63 -5.59 -15.14
C ASN A 210 20.94 -6.19 -13.76
N ASP A 211 21.41 -7.44 -13.71
CA ASP A 211 21.76 -8.10 -12.44
C ASP A 211 22.86 -7.35 -11.67
N GLU A 212 23.70 -6.58 -12.38
CA GLU A 212 24.73 -5.71 -11.79
C GLU A 212 24.17 -4.56 -10.96
N GLU A 213 22.96 -4.06 -11.27
CA GLU A 213 22.36 -2.90 -10.60
C GLU A 213 21.74 -3.27 -9.23
N GLN A 214 21.60 -4.56 -8.91
CA GLN A 214 20.94 -5.06 -7.68
C GLN A 214 19.66 -4.29 -7.34
N ASP A 215 18.81 -4.02 -8.34
CA ASP A 215 17.63 -3.18 -8.20
C ASP A 215 16.64 -3.76 -7.17
N TRP A 216 16.61 -3.22 -5.95
CA TRP A 216 15.65 -3.63 -4.91
C TRP A 216 14.22 -3.12 -5.19
N PHE A 217 14.12 -1.99 -5.90
CA PHE A 217 12.87 -1.27 -6.12
C PHE A 217 11.81 -2.11 -6.82
N TRP A 218 12.13 -2.75 -7.94
CA TRP A 218 11.13 -3.50 -8.72
C TRP A 218 10.57 -4.74 -8.01
N PRO A 219 11.38 -5.58 -7.33
CA PRO A 219 10.86 -6.61 -6.44
C PRO A 219 9.93 -6.04 -5.35
N ASN A 220 10.31 -4.90 -4.73
CA ASN A 220 9.47 -4.26 -3.71
C ASN A 220 8.11 -3.80 -4.29
N GLN A 221 8.11 -3.15 -5.45
CA GLN A 221 6.88 -2.72 -6.14
C GLN A 221 6.02 -3.90 -6.60
N LEU A 222 6.62 -4.96 -7.14
CA LEU A 222 5.91 -6.16 -7.53
C LEU A 222 5.28 -6.86 -6.31
N GLY A 223 5.98 -6.89 -5.18
CA GLY A 223 5.45 -7.36 -3.90
C GLY A 223 4.21 -6.58 -3.46
N LYS A 224 4.21 -5.24 -3.59
CA LYS A 224 3.02 -4.40 -3.31
C LYS A 224 1.84 -4.75 -4.24
N CYS A 225 2.09 -4.96 -5.53
CA CYS A 225 1.05 -5.40 -6.48
C CYS A 225 0.44 -6.74 -6.05
N TYR A 226 1.27 -7.74 -5.73
CA TYR A 226 0.81 -9.05 -5.26
C TYR A 226 0.04 -8.96 -3.94
N TYR A 227 0.51 -8.14 -3.01
CA TYR A 227 -0.17 -7.90 -1.74
C TYR A 227 -1.58 -7.33 -1.97
N ARG A 228 -1.73 -6.33 -2.85
CA ARG A 228 -3.04 -5.75 -3.20
C ARG A 228 -3.96 -6.73 -3.91
N MET A 229 -3.42 -7.64 -4.73
CA MET A 229 -4.19 -8.71 -5.38
C MET A 229 -4.58 -9.85 -4.43
N GLY A 230 -4.10 -9.87 -3.18
CA GLY A 230 -4.35 -10.93 -2.21
C GLY A 230 -3.42 -12.14 -2.34
N MET A 231 -2.43 -12.09 -3.24
CA MET A 231 -1.44 -13.16 -3.42
C MET A 231 -0.29 -12.98 -2.41
N ILE A 232 -0.59 -13.22 -1.12
CA ILE A 232 0.29 -12.86 -0.01
C ILE A 232 1.61 -13.64 0.00
N ARG A 233 1.61 -14.90 -0.43
CA ARG A 233 2.82 -15.73 -0.53
C ARG A 233 3.76 -15.27 -1.63
N ASP A 234 3.22 -14.89 -2.78
CA ASP A 234 4.02 -14.32 -3.87
C ASP A 234 4.59 -12.95 -3.48
N ALA A 235 3.80 -12.15 -2.74
CA ALA A 235 4.28 -10.89 -2.17
C ALA A 235 5.43 -11.12 -1.18
N GLU A 236 5.29 -12.08 -0.26
CA GLU A 236 6.36 -12.49 0.68
C GLU A 236 7.66 -12.82 -0.07
N ASN A 237 7.59 -13.64 -1.12
CA ASN A 237 8.76 -14.00 -1.92
C ASN A 237 9.43 -12.77 -2.56
N GLN A 238 8.65 -11.85 -3.13
CA GLN A 238 9.21 -10.64 -3.75
C GLN A 238 9.82 -9.68 -2.73
N PHE A 239 9.22 -9.54 -1.54
CA PHE A 239 9.79 -8.72 -0.47
C PHE A 239 11.09 -9.33 0.08
N LEU A 240 11.17 -10.66 0.21
CA LEU A 240 12.41 -11.33 0.59
C LEU A 240 13.51 -11.13 -0.46
N LEU A 241 13.17 -11.22 -1.75
CA LEU A 241 14.10 -10.89 -2.85
C LEU A 241 14.57 -9.43 -2.79
N SER A 242 13.67 -8.49 -2.49
CA SER A 242 14.04 -7.08 -2.30
C SER A 242 15.02 -6.90 -1.14
N LEU A 243 14.77 -7.52 0.02
CA LEU A 243 15.64 -7.44 1.20
C LEU A 243 17.03 -8.05 0.95
N GLN A 244 17.10 -9.12 0.16
CA GLN A 244 18.38 -9.72 -0.24
C GLN A 244 19.23 -8.77 -1.09
N ARG A 245 18.60 -7.93 -1.92
CA ARG A 245 19.28 -6.93 -2.75
C ARG A 245 19.69 -5.71 -1.95
N CYS A 246 18.74 -5.10 -1.24
CA CYS A 246 19.01 -3.98 -0.36
C CYS A 246 18.04 -4.01 0.82
N PRO A 247 18.54 -4.07 2.07
CA PRO A 247 17.68 -4.00 3.23
C PRO A 247 17.10 -2.59 3.34
N MET A 248 15.78 -2.48 3.32
CA MET A 248 15.05 -1.22 3.45
C MET A 248 14.01 -1.36 4.56
N VAL A 249 13.86 -0.32 5.39
CA VAL A 249 12.89 -0.26 6.48
C VAL A 249 11.47 -0.52 5.96
N GLU A 250 11.10 0.10 4.84
CA GLU A 250 9.80 -0.08 4.19
C GLU A 250 9.51 -1.56 3.91
N THR A 251 10.46 -2.28 3.33
CA THR A 251 10.30 -3.69 2.95
C THR A 251 10.14 -4.60 4.17
N PHE A 252 10.83 -4.31 5.28
CA PHE A 252 10.61 -5.03 6.55
C PHE A 252 9.17 -4.86 7.07
N VAL A 253 8.64 -3.64 7.00
CA VAL A 253 7.27 -3.36 7.43
C VAL A 253 6.26 -4.03 6.49
N LEU A 254 6.44 -3.94 5.17
CA LEU A 254 5.59 -4.61 4.16
C LEU A 254 5.57 -6.13 4.34
N LEU A 255 6.73 -6.74 4.57
CA LEU A 255 6.85 -8.16 4.90
C LEU A 255 6.11 -8.49 6.21
N GLY A 256 6.23 -7.61 7.22
CA GLY A 256 5.43 -7.70 8.44
C GLY A 256 3.92 -7.71 8.18
N LYS A 257 3.44 -6.89 7.24
CA LYS A 257 2.02 -6.86 6.82
C LYS A 257 1.60 -8.16 6.15
N CYS A 258 2.47 -8.81 5.38
CA CYS A 258 2.21 -10.15 4.84
C CYS A 258 1.99 -11.17 5.97
N TYR A 259 2.91 -11.23 6.95
CA TYR A 259 2.79 -12.18 8.06
C TYR A 259 1.57 -11.93 8.94
N ARG A 260 1.18 -10.67 9.12
CA ARG A 260 -0.07 -10.33 9.81
C ARG A 260 -1.31 -10.83 9.06
N ARG A 261 -1.35 -10.68 7.73
CA ARG A 261 -2.45 -11.25 6.91
C ARG A 261 -2.49 -12.77 6.95
N LEU A 262 -1.33 -13.42 7.05
CA LEU A 262 -1.21 -14.88 7.23
C LEU A 262 -1.49 -15.36 8.67
N ASP A 263 -1.81 -14.45 9.59
CA ASP A 263 -1.99 -14.73 11.02
C ASP A 263 -0.76 -15.36 11.69
N GLN A 264 0.44 -14.88 11.34
CA GLN A 264 1.73 -15.32 11.88
C GLN A 264 2.44 -14.19 12.68
N PRO A 265 1.92 -13.82 13.86
CA PRO A 265 2.47 -12.69 14.63
C PRO A 265 3.91 -12.92 15.12
N LEU A 266 4.29 -14.16 15.45
CA LEU A 266 5.64 -14.47 15.91
C LEU A 266 6.70 -14.28 14.81
N SER A 267 6.41 -14.76 13.60
CA SER A 267 7.27 -14.54 12.44
C SER A 267 7.36 -13.05 12.08
N CYS A 268 6.25 -12.32 12.23
CA CYS A 268 6.26 -10.86 12.07
C CYS A 268 7.21 -10.17 13.07
N VAL A 269 7.12 -10.54 14.36
CA VAL A 269 8.00 -10.04 15.43
C VAL A 269 9.47 -10.34 15.13
N GLU A 270 9.79 -11.57 14.73
CA GLU A 270 11.14 -11.99 14.38
C GLU A 270 11.72 -11.13 13.25
N ARG A 271 10.94 -10.90 12.19
CA ARG A 271 11.36 -10.11 11.03
C ARG A 271 11.55 -8.64 11.35
N LEU A 272 10.67 -8.05 12.16
CA LEU A 272 10.84 -6.67 12.63
C LEU A 272 12.06 -6.53 13.55
N ARG A 273 12.35 -7.52 14.39
CA ARG A 273 13.57 -7.54 15.21
C ARG A 273 14.84 -7.64 14.36
N ASN A 274 14.85 -8.50 13.34
CA ASN A 274 15.96 -8.55 12.38
C ASN A 274 16.15 -7.18 11.69
N GLY A 275 15.05 -6.50 11.33
CA GLY A 275 15.12 -5.13 10.82
C GLY A 275 15.73 -4.14 11.83
N LEU A 276 15.44 -4.27 13.13
CA LEU A 276 16.02 -3.44 14.19
C LEU A 276 17.50 -3.75 14.48
N GLU A 277 17.96 -4.97 14.22
CA GLU A 277 19.38 -5.32 14.27
C GLU A 277 20.17 -4.57 13.18
N GLN A 278 19.56 -4.39 11.99
CA GLN A 278 20.15 -3.64 10.88
C GLN A 278 19.96 -2.14 10.99
N PHE A 279 18.80 -1.70 11.50
CA PHE A 279 18.41 -0.30 11.69
C PHE A 279 18.06 -0.03 13.16
N PRO A 280 19.08 0.16 14.02
CA PRO A 280 18.85 0.43 15.43
C PRO A 280 18.00 1.67 15.65
N ASN A 281 17.05 1.60 16.59
CA ASN A 281 16.16 2.71 16.97
C ASN A 281 15.25 3.26 15.85
N GLU A 282 14.98 2.49 14.81
CA GLU A 282 14.07 2.90 13.74
C GLU A 282 12.61 2.96 14.26
N PRO A 283 11.97 4.15 14.32
CA PRO A 283 10.66 4.33 14.96
C PRO A 283 9.55 3.55 14.25
N THR A 284 9.64 3.42 12.93
CA THR A 284 8.62 2.71 12.13
C THR A 284 8.56 1.23 12.51
N LEU A 285 9.72 0.58 12.69
CA LEU A 285 9.81 -0.82 13.09
C LEU A 285 9.37 -1.03 14.53
N MET A 286 9.82 -0.18 15.46
CA MET A 286 9.41 -0.25 16.87
C MET A 286 7.90 -0.05 17.03
N THR A 287 7.33 0.89 16.26
CA THR A 287 5.89 1.17 16.28
C THR A 287 5.09 -0.03 15.77
N ASN A 288 5.54 -0.69 14.69
CA ASN A 288 4.89 -1.90 14.20
C ASN A 288 5.02 -3.09 15.15
N LEU A 289 6.16 -3.21 15.84
CA LEU A 289 6.36 -4.21 16.88
C LEU A 289 5.40 -3.98 18.06
N ALA A 290 5.28 -2.74 18.53
CA ALA A 290 4.33 -2.37 19.58
C ALA A 290 2.86 -2.63 19.17
N ARG A 291 2.50 -2.38 17.91
CA ARG A 291 1.15 -2.71 17.37
C ARG A 291 0.83 -4.19 17.49
N ILE A 292 1.80 -5.07 17.22
CA ILE A 292 1.59 -6.52 17.31
C ILE A 292 1.43 -6.95 18.77
N TYR A 293 2.19 -6.35 19.70
CA TYR A 293 2.04 -6.63 21.12
C TYR A 293 0.76 -6.05 21.74
N GLU A 294 0.22 -4.97 21.18
CA GLU A 294 -1.08 -4.39 21.57
C GLU A 294 -2.27 -5.26 21.11
N ALA A 295 -2.13 -5.98 20.00
CA ALA A 295 -3.20 -6.72 19.31
C ALA A 295 -3.71 -7.95 20.05
#